data_AF-A0A7T4QQ45-F1
#
_entry.id   AF-A0A7T4QQ45-F1
#
_cell.length_a   1.000
_cell.length_b   1.000
_cell.length_c   1.000
_cell.angle_alpha   90.00
_cell.angle_beta   90.00
_cell.angle_gamma   90.00
#
_symmetry.space_group_name_H-M   'P 1'
#
loop_
_entity.id
_entity.type
_entity.pdbx_description
1 polymer ?
#
loop_
_entity_poly.entity_id
_entity_poly.type
_entity_poly.pdbx_seq_one_letter_code
_entity_poly.pdbx_strand_id
1 'polypeptide(L)'
;MKCKRILLVFWILLFFSAYSSAQSTLIQDISSEISKSQLKNKVKKKGNDFYENIRKQLIDMDSLNFLSYRDTVFFLETFEYETGITHGMIWNKHKSLAYQYFHNKFNFNGPSLFDKKTVGLVEMWNIEKIKSYGEESKLISPSLYFASRAIIKQKEISVDCIAFNEFYLSQ
;
A
#
# COMPACT_ATOMS: atom_id res chain seq x y z
N MET A 1 -20.12 -43.75 11.84
CA MET A 1 -19.28 -43.11 10.79
C MET A 1 -19.65 -41.66 10.44
N LYS A 2 -20.93 -41.25 10.48
CA LYS A 2 -21.34 -39.86 10.10
C LYS A 2 -20.82 -38.75 11.04
N CYS A 3 -20.80 -38.96 12.37
CA CYS A 3 -20.28 -37.95 13.32
C CYS A 3 -18.79 -37.61 13.13
N LYS A 4 -17.94 -38.58 12.76
CA LYS A 4 -16.50 -38.34 12.56
C LYS A 4 -16.22 -37.45 11.33
N ARG A 5 -17.06 -37.55 10.29
CA ARG A 5 -16.94 -36.69 9.09
C ARG A 5 -17.41 -35.26 9.34
N ILE A 6 -18.47 -35.07 10.15
CA ILE A 6 -18.96 -33.74 10.54
C ILE A 6 -17.94 -33.00 11.40
N LEU A 7 -17.33 -33.69 12.36
CA LEU A 7 -16.24 -33.14 13.19
C LEU A 7 -15.06 -32.68 12.33
N LEU A 8 -14.63 -33.49 11.35
CA LEU A 8 -13.52 -33.13 10.46
C LEU A 8 -13.81 -31.84 9.67
N VAL A 9 -15.02 -31.69 9.11
CA VAL A 9 -15.43 -30.48 8.37
C VAL A 9 -15.45 -29.26 9.29
N PHE A 10 -15.94 -29.41 10.53
CA PHE A 10 -15.97 -28.33 11.51
C PHE A 10 -14.56 -27.86 11.91
N TRP A 11 -13.62 -28.81 12.10
CA TRP A 11 -12.21 -28.49 12.35
C TRP A 11 -11.56 -27.76 11.17
N ILE A 12 -11.81 -28.21 9.94
CA ILE A 12 -11.29 -27.54 8.73
C ILE A 12 -11.80 -26.11 8.63
N LEU A 13 -13.10 -25.87 8.85
CA LEU A 13 -13.70 -24.53 8.83
C LEU A 13 -13.08 -23.60 9.89
N LEU A 14 -12.85 -24.10 11.12
CA LEU A 14 -12.19 -23.33 12.18
C LEU A 14 -10.75 -22.94 11.79
N PHE A 15 -9.98 -23.86 11.21
CA PHE A 15 -8.62 -23.57 10.75
C PHE A 15 -8.57 -22.51 9.64
N PHE A 16 -9.50 -22.55 8.69
CA PHE A 16 -9.57 -21.53 7.63
C PHE A 16 -9.93 -20.14 8.18
N SER A 17 -10.88 -20.07 9.14
CA SER A 17 -11.26 -18.79 9.75
C SER A 17 -10.11 -18.13 10.54
N ALA A 18 -9.32 -18.93 11.27
CA ALA A 18 -8.19 -18.42 12.06
C ALA A 18 -7.05 -17.88 11.17
N TYR A 19 -6.82 -18.49 10.01
CA TYR A 19 -5.78 -18.03 9.07
C TYR A 19 -6.15 -16.67 8.45
N SER A 20 -7.41 -16.52 8.00
CA SER A 20 -7.90 -15.26 7.42
C SER A 20 -7.85 -14.11 8.43
N SER A 21 -8.25 -14.35 9.69
CA SER A 21 -8.19 -13.31 10.72
C SER A 21 -6.77 -12.81 11.00
N ALA A 22 -5.79 -13.73 11.06
CA ALA A 22 -4.41 -13.34 11.32
C ALA A 22 -3.84 -12.46 10.19
N GLN A 23 -4.12 -12.82 8.94
CA GLN A 23 -3.68 -12.06 7.77
C GLN A 23 -4.29 -10.65 7.75
N SER A 24 -5.59 -10.51 8.02
CA SER A 24 -6.22 -9.20 8.13
C SER A 24 -5.56 -8.31 9.19
N THR A 25 -5.23 -8.87 10.36
CA THR A 25 -4.54 -8.12 11.42
C THR A 25 -3.15 -7.65 10.96
N LEU A 26 -2.37 -8.50 10.29
CA LEU A 26 -1.05 -8.11 9.76
C LEU A 26 -1.16 -6.90 8.83
N ILE A 27 -2.11 -6.92 7.90
CA ILE A 27 -2.24 -5.86 6.89
C ILE A 27 -2.75 -4.56 7.54
N GLN A 28 -3.60 -4.66 8.56
CA GLN A 28 -4.01 -3.51 9.38
C GLN A 28 -2.82 -2.89 10.12
N ASP A 29 -1.94 -3.70 10.70
CA ASP A 29 -0.74 -3.23 11.40
C ASP A 29 0.23 -2.53 10.44
N ILE A 30 0.49 -3.13 9.26
CA ILE A 30 1.28 -2.50 8.19
C ILE A 30 0.68 -1.14 7.81
N SER A 31 -0.64 -1.10 7.63
CA SER A 31 -1.34 0.13 7.25
C SER A 31 -1.18 1.22 8.32
N SER A 32 -1.32 0.86 9.59
CA SER A 32 -1.15 1.78 10.72
C SER A 32 0.28 2.32 10.81
N GLU A 33 1.30 1.48 10.68
CA GLU A 33 2.71 1.92 10.73
C GLU A 33 3.09 2.84 9.56
N ILE A 34 2.59 2.56 8.35
CA ILE A 34 2.75 3.46 7.19
C ILE A 34 2.08 4.81 7.45
N SER A 35 0.86 4.83 7.98
CA SER A 35 0.13 6.06 8.33
C SER A 35 0.92 6.93 9.31
N LYS A 36 1.46 6.34 10.38
CA LYS A 36 2.33 7.02 11.35
C LYS A 36 3.56 7.64 10.66
N SER A 37 4.19 6.91 9.75
CA SER A 37 5.37 7.35 9.01
C SER A 37 5.05 8.49 8.02
N GLN A 38 3.94 8.37 7.28
CA GLN A 38 3.46 9.39 6.35
C GLN A 38 3.08 10.70 7.06
N LEU A 39 2.36 10.62 8.18
CA LEU A 39 1.98 11.80 8.98
C LEU A 39 3.22 12.52 9.54
N LYS A 40 4.24 11.78 9.99
CA LYS A 40 5.52 12.35 10.42
C LYS A 40 6.20 13.12 9.27
N ASN A 41 6.17 12.58 8.06
CA ASN A 41 6.75 13.21 6.87
C ASN A 41 5.94 14.42 6.36
N LYS A 42 4.63 14.50 6.62
CA LYS A 42 3.76 15.65 6.26
C LYS A 42 3.78 16.82 7.25
N VAL A 43 4.62 16.81 8.30
CA VAL A 43 4.68 17.82 9.39
C VAL A 43 3.40 17.88 10.27
N LYS A 44 2.24 17.37 9.80
CA LYS A 44 1.01 17.21 10.59
C LYS A 44 1.09 15.96 11.48
N LYS A 45 1.30 16.16 12.78
CA LYS A 45 1.38 15.10 13.81
C LYS A 45 0.03 14.50 14.24
N LYS A 46 -1.13 15.02 13.80
CA LYS A 46 -2.48 14.55 14.18
C LYS A 46 -3.52 14.73 13.08
N GLY A 47 -4.43 13.75 12.97
CA GLY A 47 -5.55 13.68 12.03
C GLY A 47 -5.76 12.24 11.54
N ASN A 48 -6.94 11.91 11.01
CA ASN A 48 -7.12 10.63 10.30
C ASN A 48 -6.29 10.70 9.01
N ASP A 49 -5.38 9.75 8.83
CA ASP A 49 -4.65 9.64 7.56
C ASP A 49 -5.62 9.18 6.47
N PHE A 50 -5.76 10.02 5.46
CA PHE A 50 -6.64 9.78 4.33
C PHE A 50 -6.28 8.48 3.60
N TYR A 51 -4.98 8.20 3.44
CA TYR A 51 -4.53 6.96 2.79
C TYR A 51 -4.80 5.72 3.63
N GLU A 52 -4.68 5.81 4.96
CA GLU A 52 -5.03 4.71 5.86
C GLU A 52 -6.51 4.29 5.72
N ASN A 53 -7.42 5.25 5.56
CA ASN A 53 -8.84 4.95 5.35
C ASN A 53 -9.10 4.22 4.02
N ILE A 54 -8.37 4.59 2.96
CA ILE A 54 -8.44 3.89 1.67
C ILE A 54 -7.90 2.47 1.81
N ARG A 55 -6.75 2.31 2.48
CA ARG A 55 -6.14 1.01 2.74
C ARG A 55 -7.05 0.10 3.58
N LYS A 56 -7.75 0.63 4.59
CA LYS A 56 -8.77 -0.12 5.35
C LYS A 56 -9.87 -0.67 4.46
N GLN A 57 -10.41 0.13 3.55
CA GLN A 57 -11.43 -0.36 2.61
C GLN A 57 -10.89 -1.45 1.69
N LEU A 58 -9.64 -1.36 1.23
CA LEU A 58 -9.00 -2.43 0.45
C LEU A 58 -8.85 -3.73 1.25
N ILE A 59 -8.56 -3.63 2.56
CA ILE A 59 -8.51 -4.77 3.48
C ILE A 59 -9.91 -5.40 3.61
N ASP A 60 -10.93 -4.57 3.84
CA ASP A 60 -12.32 -5.03 4.00
C ASP A 60 -12.86 -5.71 2.72
N MET A 61 -12.34 -5.31 1.55
CA MET A 61 -12.62 -5.93 0.25
C MET A 61 -11.80 -7.18 -0.05
N ASP A 62 -10.96 -7.66 0.88
CA ASP A 62 -10.00 -8.76 0.71
C ASP A 62 -9.03 -8.58 -0.48
N SER A 63 -8.83 -7.34 -0.94
CA SER A 63 -8.01 -7.06 -2.12
C SER A 63 -6.50 -7.19 -1.87
N LEU A 64 -6.12 -7.32 -0.60
CA LEU A 64 -4.73 -7.40 -0.13
C LEU A 64 -4.33 -8.79 0.41
N ASN A 65 -5.12 -9.83 0.14
CA ASN A 65 -4.86 -11.21 0.58
C ASN A 65 -3.59 -11.87 0.00
N PHE A 66 -2.87 -11.17 -0.88
CA PHE A 66 -1.58 -11.63 -1.41
C PHE A 66 -0.39 -11.23 -0.52
N LEU A 67 -0.60 -10.39 0.48
CA LEU A 67 0.44 -9.95 1.41
C LEU A 67 0.72 -11.05 2.46
N SER A 68 1.99 -11.30 2.75
CA SER A 68 2.42 -12.42 3.60
C SER A 68 3.47 -12.02 4.65
N TYR A 69 3.61 -12.84 5.70
CA TYR A 69 4.51 -12.60 6.85
C TYR A 69 6.02 -12.68 6.56
N ARG A 70 6.45 -12.90 5.32
CA ARG A 70 7.85 -13.02 4.92
C ARG A 70 8.11 -12.30 3.62
N ASP A 71 7.70 -11.04 3.57
CA ASP A 71 7.83 -10.24 2.37
C ASP A 71 8.26 -8.80 2.67
N THR A 72 8.76 -8.15 1.63
CA THR A 72 8.81 -6.69 1.58
C THR A 72 7.65 -6.25 0.71
N VAL A 73 6.79 -5.41 1.29
CA VAL A 73 5.63 -4.85 0.59
C VAL A 73 5.89 -3.39 0.34
N PHE A 74 5.66 -2.95 -0.89
CA PHE A 74 5.84 -1.57 -1.31
C PHE A 74 4.49 -0.91 -1.51
N PHE A 75 4.43 0.38 -1.20
CA PHE A 75 3.27 1.23 -1.33
C PHE A 75 3.70 2.52 -2.02
N LEU A 76 2.94 2.94 -3.02
CA LEU A 76 3.12 4.22 -3.69
C LEU A 76 1.76 4.89 -3.79
N GLU A 77 1.60 6.05 -3.14
CA GLU A 77 0.30 6.71 -2.96
C GLU A 77 0.42 8.20 -3.26
N THR A 78 -0.54 8.75 -4.01
CA THR A 78 -0.63 10.18 -4.30
C THR A 78 -2.08 10.65 -4.46
N PHE A 79 -2.30 11.95 -4.28
CA PHE A 79 -3.59 12.62 -4.42
C PHE A 79 -3.45 13.73 -5.45
N GLU A 80 -4.20 13.62 -6.55
CA GLU A 80 -4.23 14.61 -7.61
C GLU A 80 -5.28 15.69 -7.25
N TYR A 81 -4.81 16.89 -6.91
CA TYR A 81 -5.69 17.98 -6.46
C TYR A 81 -6.67 18.47 -7.53
N GLU A 82 -6.28 18.40 -8.81
CA GLU A 82 -7.07 18.90 -9.93
C GLU A 82 -8.33 18.06 -10.17
N THR A 83 -8.20 16.73 -10.09
CA THR A 83 -9.29 15.79 -10.33
C THR A 83 -9.94 15.29 -9.04
N GLY A 84 -9.25 15.44 -7.90
CA GLY A 84 -9.62 14.84 -6.63
C GLY A 84 -9.44 13.32 -6.59
N ILE A 85 -8.74 12.73 -7.58
CA ILE A 85 -8.51 11.30 -7.66
C ILE A 85 -7.29 10.92 -6.83
N THR A 86 -7.43 9.85 -6.07
CA THR A 86 -6.30 9.22 -5.37
C THR A 86 -5.79 8.06 -6.18
N HIS A 87 -4.47 8.00 -6.36
CA HIS A 87 -3.81 6.89 -7.03
C HIS A 87 -2.99 6.13 -6.02
N GLY A 88 -3.06 4.80 -6.07
CA GLY A 88 -2.26 3.95 -5.22
C GLY A 88 -1.82 2.67 -5.93
N MET A 89 -0.64 2.20 -5.56
CA MET A 89 -0.12 0.91 -5.99
C MET A 89 0.50 0.21 -4.78
N ILE A 90 0.10 -1.03 -4.57
CA ILE A 90 0.59 -1.90 -3.50
C ILE A 90 1.12 -3.17 -4.14
N TRP A 91 2.35 -3.54 -3.85
CA TRP A 91 2.96 -4.70 -4.48
C TRP A 91 4.02 -5.38 -3.64
N ASN A 92 4.28 -6.62 -3.98
CA ASN A 92 5.43 -7.39 -3.53
C ASN A 92 6.06 -8.10 -4.74
N LYS A 93 7.02 -8.99 -4.51
CA LYS A 93 7.70 -9.75 -5.58
C LYS A 93 6.77 -10.68 -6.38
N HIS A 94 5.54 -10.92 -5.93
CA HIS A 94 4.62 -11.90 -6.51
C HIS A 94 3.45 -11.27 -7.24
N LYS A 95 2.90 -10.18 -6.69
CA LYS A 95 1.67 -9.56 -7.18
C LYS A 95 1.69 -8.06 -6.91
N SER A 96 1.02 -7.34 -7.79
CA SER A 96 0.73 -5.91 -7.63
C SER A 96 -0.78 -5.67 -7.71
N LEU A 97 -1.21 -4.60 -7.03
CA LEU A 97 -2.54 -4.05 -7.09
C LEU A 97 -2.40 -2.54 -7.30
N ALA A 98 -2.77 -2.06 -8.49
CA ALA A 98 -2.94 -0.65 -8.77
C ALA A 98 -4.41 -0.27 -8.63
N TYR A 99 -4.69 0.92 -8.10
CA TYR A 99 -6.05 1.39 -7.90
C TYR A 99 -6.14 2.91 -8.06
N GLN A 100 -7.32 3.34 -8.47
CA GLN A 100 -7.79 4.72 -8.36
C GLN A 100 -8.93 4.75 -7.35
N TYR A 101 -8.98 5.79 -6.53
CA TYR A 101 -10.03 6.00 -5.55
C TYR A 101 -10.63 7.39 -5.69
N PHE A 102 -11.92 7.45 -5.98
CA PHE A 102 -12.68 8.68 -6.18
C PHE A 102 -14.12 8.48 -5.73
N HIS A 103 -14.68 9.44 -4.99
CA HIS A 103 -16.06 9.40 -4.47
C HIS A 103 -16.44 8.05 -3.82
N ASN A 104 -15.57 7.52 -2.95
CA ASN A 104 -15.74 6.24 -2.26
C ASN A 104 -15.90 5.02 -3.18
N LYS A 105 -15.31 5.07 -4.38
CA LYS A 105 -15.30 3.95 -5.33
C LYS A 105 -13.89 3.66 -5.79
N PHE A 106 -13.57 2.37 -5.84
CA PHE A 106 -12.33 1.88 -6.43
C PHE A 106 -12.51 1.59 -7.92
N ASN A 107 -11.48 1.95 -8.70
CA ASN A 107 -11.28 1.46 -10.05
C ASN A 107 -9.92 0.75 -10.12
N PHE A 108 -9.93 -0.54 -10.42
CA PHE A 108 -8.74 -1.38 -10.55
C PHE A 108 -8.32 -1.61 -12.01
N ASN A 109 -9.15 -1.18 -12.98
CA ASN A 109 -8.94 -1.42 -14.41
C ASN A 109 -8.31 -0.22 -15.13
N GLY A 110 -8.05 0.87 -14.41
CA GLY A 110 -7.41 2.06 -14.97
C GLY A 110 -5.90 1.85 -15.22
N PRO A 111 -5.30 2.62 -16.13
CA PRO A 111 -3.84 2.65 -16.26
C PRO A 111 -3.22 3.13 -14.94
N SER A 112 -2.10 2.50 -14.56
CA SER A 112 -1.29 2.99 -13.45
C SER A 112 -0.74 4.37 -13.78
N LEU A 113 -0.95 5.34 -12.89
CA LEU A 113 -0.31 6.65 -12.97
C LEU A 113 1.21 6.51 -12.80
N PHE A 114 1.65 5.49 -12.06
CA PHE A 114 3.05 5.26 -11.76
C PHE A 114 3.73 4.54 -12.93
N ASP A 115 4.72 5.20 -13.52
CA ASP A 115 5.56 4.60 -14.55
C ASP A 115 6.51 3.53 -13.97
N LYS A 116 7.03 2.65 -14.84
CA LYS A 116 7.89 1.53 -14.43
C LYS A 116 9.21 1.97 -13.80
N LYS A 117 9.75 3.13 -14.19
CA LYS A 117 11.01 3.65 -13.65
C LYS A 117 10.81 4.11 -12.20
N THR A 118 9.70 4.80 -11.92
CA THR A 118 9.28 5.19 -10.57
C THR A 118 9.13 3.97 -9.68
N VAL A 119 8.37 2.96 -10.14
CA VAL A 119 8.17 1.70 -9.41
C VAL A 119 9.51 1.03 -9.12
N GLY A 120 10.39 0.90 -10.12
CA GLY A 120 11.70 0.28 -9.94
C GLY A 120 12.62 1.03 -8.98
N LEU A 121 12.58 2.37 -8.96
CA LEU A 121 13.33 3.17 -7.98
C LEU A 121 12.86 2.91 -6.55
N VAL A 122 11.54 2.81 -6.34
CA VAL A 122 10.94 2.48 -5.04
C VAL A 122 11.30 1.06 -4.62
N GLU A 123 11.24 0.08 -5.52
CA GLU A 123 11.64 -1.31 -5.24
C GLU A 123 13.09 -1.45 -4.80
N MET A 124 14.00 -0.76 -5.49
CA MET A 124 15.42 -0.69 -5.10
C MET A 124 15.65 0.13 -3.82
N TRP A 125 14.62 0.85 -3.36
CA TRP A 125 14.70 1.82 -2.28
C TRP A 125 15.84 2.85 -2.46
N ASN A 126 16.02 3.32 -3.70
CA ASN A 126 17.08 4.26 -4.04
C ASN A 126 16.63 5.70 -3.72
N ILE A 127 16.68 6.06 -2.43
CA ILE A 127 16.19 7.35 -1.92
C ILE A 127 16.87 8.54 -2.61
N GLU A 128 18.18 8.46 -2.83
CA GLU A 128 18.96 9.54 -3.47
C GLU A 128 18.42 9.85 -4.86
N LYS A 129 18.24 8.82 -5.70
CA LYS A 129 17.64 9.00 -7.03
C LYS A 129 16.20 9.48 -6.94
N ILE A 130 15.38 8.90 -6.05
CA ILE A 130 13.98 9.34 -5.89
C ILE A 130 13.90 10.84 -5.57
N LYS A 131 14.77 11.33 -4.67
CA LYS A 131 14.84 12.76 -4.35
C LYS A 131 15.34 13.60 -5.51
N SER A 132 16.41 13.19 -6.18
CA SER A 132 16.95 13.96 -7.31
C SER A 132 15.92 14.12 -8.44
N TYR A 133 15.16 13.07 -8.75
CA TYR A 133 14.09 13.15 -9.74
C TYR A 133 12.94 14.07 -9.32
N GLY A 134 12.62 14.12 -8.02
CA GLY A 134 11.59 15.02 -7.49
C GLY A 134 12.00 16.50 -7.52
N GLU A 135 13.29 16.79 -7.32
CA GLU A 135 13.86 18.14 -7.40
C GLU A 135 13.95 18.65 -8.85
N GLU A 136 14.14 17.76 -9.82
CA GLU A 136 14.16 18.09 -11.26
C GLU A 136 12.77 18.34 -11.87
N SER A 137 11.69 18.18 -11.10
CA SER A 137 10.34 18.39 -11.58
C SER A 137 10.13 19.84 -12.02
N LYS A 138 9.80 20.04 -13.30
CA LYS A 138 9.49 21.36 -13.88
C LYS A 138 8.02 21.75 -13.73
N LEU A 139 7.22 20.96 -13.02
CA LEU A 139 5.81 21.23 -12.83
C LEU A 139 5.62 22.41 -11.87
N ILE A 140 4.64 23.27 -12.18
CA ILE A 140 4.32 24.46 -11.36
C ILE A 140 3.73 24.04 -10.01
N SER A 141 3.06 22.88 -9.95
CA SER A 141 2.51 22.29 -8.73
C SER A 141 2.57 20.76 -8.83
N PRO A 142 3.75 20.14 -8.63
CA PRO A 142 3.88 18.70 -8.72
C PRO A 142 3.04 18.01 -7.64
N SER A 143 2.41 16.90 -8.00
CA SER A 143 1.69 16.08 -7.02
C SER A 143 2.67 15.52 -5.99
N LEU A 144 2.23 15.42 -4.73
CA LEU A 144 3.05 14.87 -3.64
C LEU A 144 2.84 13.35 -3.57
N TYR A 145 3.92 12.61 -3.75
CA TYR A 145 3.94 11.15 -3.74
C TYR A 145 4.49 10.65 -2.39
N PHE A 146 3.94 9.55 -1.92
CA PHE A 146 4.44 8.80 -0.76
C PHE A 146 4.89 7.43 -1.21
N ALA A 147 6.19 7.17 -1.14
CA ALA A 147 6.72 5.82 -1.24
C ALA A 147 6.95 5.26 0.15
N SER A 148 6.42 4.07 0.42
CA SER A 148 6.64 3.34 1.66
C SER A 148 7.04 1.90 1.36
N ARG A 149 7.92 1.33 2.19
CA ARG A 149 8.16 -0.11 2.22
C ARG A 149 7.91 -0.63 3.62
N ALA A 150 7.21 -1.75 3.71
CA ALA A 150 7.04 -2.52 4.93
C ALA A 150 7.85 -3.82 4.81
N ILE A 151 8.84 -3.98 5.68
CA ILE A 151 9.68 -5.17 5.76
C ILE A 151 9.14 -6.04 6.90
N ILE A 152 8.67 -7.24 6.57
CA ILE A 152 8.02 -8.13 7.53
C ILE A 152 8.97 -9.28 7.86
N LYS A 153 9.50 -9.31 9.09
CA LYS A 153 10.40 -10.37 9.57
C LYS A 153 9.90 -10.93 10.88
N GLN A 154 9.55 -12.23 10.89
CA GLN A 154 9.16 -12.94 12.12
C GLN A 154 8.07 -12.23 12.95
N LYS A 155 7.08 -11.61 12.28
CA LYS A 155 5.99 -10.78 12.84
C LYS A 155 6.38 -9.38 13.30
N GLU A 156 7.65 -9.01 13.22
CA GLU A 156 8.04 -7.60 13.33
C GLU A 156 7.83 -6.89 11.99
N ILE A 157 7.25 -5.71 12.07
CA ILE A 157 6.98 -4.84 10.92
C ILE A 157 7.90 -3.62 11.07
N SER A 158 8.77 -3.43 10.10
CA SER A 158 9.57 -2.21 9.97
C SER A 158 9.09 -1.44 8.75
N VAL A 159 8.78 -0.16 8.92
CA VAL A 159 8.29 0.71 7.84
C VAL A 159 9.24 1.86 7.60
N ASP A 160 9.68 2.00 6.36
CA ASP A 160 10.32 3.21 5.87
C ASP A 160 9.34 3.96 4.96
N CYS A 161 9.33 5.29 5.05
CA CYS A 161 8.51 6.14 4.19
C CYS A 161 9.30 7.39 3.77
N ILE A 162 9.13 7.78 2.52
CA ILE A 162 9.63 9.04 1.97
C ILE A 162 8.50 9.75 1.21
N ALA A 163 8.52 11.07 1.28
CA ALA A 163 7.67 11.94 0.46
C ALA A 163 8.53 12.60 -0.61
N PHE A 164 8.03 12.70 -1.83
CA PHE A 164 8.72 13.33 -2.95
C PHE A 164 7.71 13.89 -3.96
N ASN A 165 8.17 14.84 -4.77
CA ASN A 165 7.34 15.43 -5.82
C ASN A 165 7.34 14.56 -7.06
N GLU A 166 6.21 14.56 -7.78
CA GLU A 166 6.04 13.87 -9.06
C GLU A 166 7.17 14.16 -10.06
N PHE A 167 7.54 13.13 -10.81
CA PHE A 167 8.53 13.24 -11.86
C PHE A 167 7.85 13.63 -13.17
N TYR A 168 8.43 14.59 -13.88
CA TYR A 168 8.17 14.73 -15.31
C TYR A 168 9.42 14.27 -16.06
N LEU A 169 9.40 13.06 -16.62
CA LEU A 169 10.36 12.69 -17.65
C LEU A 169 9.80 13.21 -18.96
N SER A 170 10.40 14.26 -19.52
CA SER A 170 10.20 14.55 -20.93
C SER A 170 10.56 13.29 -21.72
N GLN A 171 9.59 12.71 -22.42
CA GLN A 171 9.86 11.71 -23.44
C GLN A 171 10.71 12.31 -24.55
#